data_AF-A0AAV8BZV9-F1
#
_entry.id   AF-A0AAV8BZV9-F1
#
_cell.length_a   1.000
_cell.length_b   1.000
_cell.length_c   1.000
_cell.angle_alpha   90.00
_cell.angle_beta   90.00
_cell.angle_gamma   90.00
#
_symmetry.space_group_name_H-M   'P 1'
#
loop_
_entity.id
_entity.type
_entity.pdbx_description
1 polymer ?
#
loop_
_entity_poly.entity_id
_entity_poly.type
_entity_poly.pdbx_seq_one_letter_code
_entity_poly.pdbx_strand_id
1 'polypeptide(L)'
;MGVIFIPIRVASLLASRAVVEVVDRYDNACLPSNATNKDAKIAYIQNRDTNKNCTRTITITKDMNQPIYVYYQLDNFYQNHRRYVKSRNDQQLRDESKANETDYCDPEKTTADGKPIVPCGLIAWSLFNDTYSFARGSENINSQ
;
A
#
# COMPACT_ATOMS: atom_id res chain seq x y z
N MET A 1 15.77 38.92 -6.04
CA MET A 1 15.10 37.60 -5.93
C MET A 1 16.03 36.46 -5.50
N GLY A 2 17.23 36.27 -6.07
CA GLY A 2 18.12 35.16 -5.71
C GLY A 2 18.56 35.09 -4.24
N VAL A 3 18.68 36.23 -3.56
CA VAL A 3 19.08 36.33 -2.14
C VAL A 3 18.11 35.60 -1.19
N ILE A 4 16.83 35.50 -1.54
CA ILE A 4 15.81 34.81 -0.72
C ILE A 4 15.78 33.30 -1.01
N PHE A 5 15.95 32.89 -2.27
CA PHE A 5 15.87 31.47 -2.64
C PHE A 5 17.10 30.67 -2.20
N ILE A 6 18.27 31.29 -2.09
CA ILE A 6 19.50 30.63 -1.62
C ILE A 6 19.35 30.09 -0.19
N PRO A 7 18.99 30.90 0.83
CA PRO A 7 18.86 30.39 2.20
C PRO A 7 17.73 29.37 2.33
N ILE A 8 16.60 29.56 1.62
CA ILE A 8 15.51 28.58 1.58
C ILE A 8 16.02 27.24 1.05
N ARG A 9 16.73 27.25 -0.08
CA ARG A 9 17.28 26.02 -0.68
C ARG A 9 18.27 25.33 0.26
N VAL A 10 19.16 26.08 0.92
CA VAL A 10 20.12 25.51 1.89
C VAL A 10 19.38 24.86 3.05
N ALA A 11 18.38 25.55 3.63
CA ALA A 11 17.58 25.01 4.72
C ALA A 11 16.81 23.74 4.29
N SER A 12 16.14 23.75 3.14
CA SER A 12 15.43 22.58 2.60
C SER A 12 16.35 21.40 2.31
N LEU A 13 17.56 21.66 1.78
CA LEU A 13 18.54 20.60 1.49
C LEU A 13 19.08 19.96 2.77
N LEU A 14 19.38 20.76 3.80
CA LEU A 14 19.82 20.24 5.09
C LEU A 14 18.72 19.41 5.77
N ALA A 15 17.48 19.90 5.74
CA ALA A 15 16.33 19.17 6.26
C ALA A 15 16.11 17.84 5.53
N SER A 16 16.20 17.83 4.20
CA SER A 16 16.03 16.60 3.39
C SER A 16 17.13 15.58 3.65
N ARG A 17 18.39 16.00 3.83
CA ARG A 17 19.51 15.09 4.12
C ARG A 17 19.48 14.50 5.53
N ALA A 18 18.75 15.12 6.45
CA ALA A 18 18.59 14.63 7.81
C ALA A 18 17.62 13.44 7.92
N VAL A 19 16.76 13.23 6.91
CA VAL A 19 15.83 12.11 6.86
C VAL A 19 16.59 10.82 6.62
N VAL A 20 16.36 9.83 7.48
CA VAL A 20 16.84 8.45 7.31
C VAL A 20 15.70 7.64 6.73
N GLU A 21 15.95 6.98 5.60
CA GLU A 21 14.99 6.12 4.91
C GLU A 21 15.64 4.76 4.66
N VAL A 22 14.86 3.69 4.85
CA VAL A 22 15.27 2.32 4.56
C VAL A 22 14.17 1.66 3.74
N VAL A 23 14.58 1.08 2.61
CA VAL A 23 13.67 0.45 1.64
C VAL A 23 14.06 -1.03 1.51
N ASP A 24 13.13 -1.94 1.80
CA ASP A 24 13.26 -3.38 1.53
C ASP A 24 12.22 -3.82 0.50
N ARG A 25 12.68 -4.40 -0.61
CA ARG A 25 11.80 -4.91 -1.67
C ARG A 25 11.55 -6.40 -1.44
N TYR A 26 10.31 -6.76 -1.13
CA TYR A 26 9.95 -8.13 -0.75
C TYR A 26 9.14 -8.91 -1.82
N ASP A 27 8.74 -8.25 -2.91
CA ASP A 27 7.88 -8.81 -3.98
C ASP A 27 8.39 -10.15 -4.56
N ASN A 28 9.70 -10.31 -4.70
CA ASN A 28 10.31 -11.57 -5.15
C ASN A 28 10.92 -12.39 -4.01
N ALA A 29 11.25 -11.74 -2.89
CA ALA A 29 11.96 -12.37 -1.79
C ALA A 29 11.05 -13.24 -0.91
N CYS A 30 9.74 -12.96 -0.94
CA CYS A 30 8.70 -13.73 -0.25
C CYS A 30 8.06 -14.82 -1.12
N LEU A 31 8.53 -15.00 -2.36
CA LEU A 31 8.07 -16.07 -3.23
C LEU A 31 8.95 -17.31 -3.04
N PRO A 32 8.39 -18.52 -3.16
CA PRO A 32 9.17 -19.73 -3.01
C PRO A 32 10.15 -19.87 -4.19
N SER A 33 11.34 -20.39 -3.90
CA SER A 33 12.43 -20.51 -4.88
C SER A 33 12.09 -21.43 -6.07
N ASN A 34 11.09 -22.29 -5.91
CA ASN A 34 10.58 -23.16 -6.97
C ASN A 34 9.65 -22.45 -7.97
N ALA A 35 9.16 -21.24 -7.67
CA ALA A 35 8.30 -20.46 -8.56
C ALA A 35 9.15 -19.64 -9.54
N THR A 36 9.71 -20.32 -10.54
CA THR A 36 10.61 -19.71 -11.54
C THR A 36 9.88 -18.87 -12.58
N ASN A 37 8.67 -19.28 -12.95
CA ASN A 37 7.87 -18.63 -14.01
C ASN A 37 6.77 -17.73 -13.43
N LYS A 38 6.33 -16.73 -14.22
CA LYS A 38 5.29 -15.77 -13.82
C LYS A 38 3.99 -16.46 -13.39
N ASP A 39 3.57 -17.50 -14.11
CA ASP A 39 2.32 -18.20 -13.81
C ASP A 39 2.41 -18.99 -12.50
N ALA A 40 3.57 -19.58 -12.21
CA ALA A 40 3.81 -20.27 -10.93
C ALA A 40 3.79 -19.28 -9.75
N LYS A 41 4.34 -18.07 -9.94
CA LYS A 41 4.28 -16.99 -8.95
C LYS A 41 2.84 -16.56 -8.68
N ILE A 42 2.04 -16.35 -9.74
CA ILE A 42 0.62 -15.99 -9.63
C ILE A 42 -0.17 -17.10 -8.93
N ALA A 43 0.06 -18.36 -9.32
CA ALA A 43 -0.60 -19.51 -8.71
C ALA A 43 -0.30 -19.61 -7.19
N TYR A 44 0.95 -19.34 -6.78
CA TYR A 44 1.30 -19.29 -5.36
C TYR A 44 0.57 -18.15 -4.62
N ILE A 45 0.55 -16.95 -5.18
CA ILE A 45 -0.12 -15.78 -4.59
C ILE A 45 -1.62 -16.02 -4.42
N GLN A 46 -2.27 -16.64 -5.41
CA GLN A 46 -3.72 -16.86 -5.41
C GLN A 46 -4.17 -18.07 -4.57
N ASN A 47 -3.27 -18.99 -4.25
CA ASN A 47 -3.62 -20.22 -3.52
C ASN A 47 -3.94 -19.91 -2.05
N ARG A 48 -5.19 -20.04 -1.62
CA ARG A 48 -5.62 -19.70 -0.25
C ARG A 48 -5.07 -20.63 0.84
N ASP A 49 -4.70 -21.85 0.49
CA ASP A 49 -4.28 -22.88 1.47
C ASP A 49 -2.78 -22.79 1.80
N THR A 50 -2.02 -22.02 1.02
CA THR A 50 -0.59 -21.84 1.25
C THR A 50 -0.30 -20.74 2.27
N ASN A 51 0.57 -21.06 3.24
CA ASN A 51 1.13 -20.06 4.13
C ASN A 51 2.07 -19.12 3.36
N LYS A 52 1.80 -17.82 3.44
CA LYS A 52 2.55 -16.74 2.77
C LYS A 52 3.31 -15.85 3.77
N ASN A 53 3.42 -16.28 5.02
CA ASN A 53 4.18 -15.55 6.02
C ASN A 53 5.64 -15.43 5.56
N CYS A 54 6.11 -14.19 5.50
CA CYS A 54 7.43 -13.86 5.04
C CYS A 54 8.13 -12.97 6.07
N THR A 55 9.25 -13.45 6.61
CA THR A 55 10.06 -12.68 7.56
C THR A 55 11.21 -12.02 6.83
N ARG A 56 11.33 -10.69 7.02
CA ARG A 56 12.39 -9.87 6.44
C ARG A 56 13.20 -9.26 7.58
N THR A 57 14.53 -9.38 7.50
CA THR A 57 15.44 -8.73 8.44
C THR A 57 15.97 -7.46 7.79
N ILE A 58 15.63 -6.32 8.38
CA ILE A 58 16.04 -5.00 7.89
C ILE A 58 17.10 -4.44 8.84
N THR A 59 18.27 -4.10 8.31
CA THR A 59 19.36 -3.51 9.09
C THR A 59 19.31 -1.99 9.01
N ILE A 60 19.06 -1.34 10.14
CA ILE A 60 19.06 0.12 10.26
C ILE A 60 20.49 0.59 10.52
N THR A 61 21.08 1.30 9.55
CA THR A 61 22.50 1.71 9.60
C THR A 61 22.73 3.06 10.28
N LYS A 62 21.67 3.87 10.44
CA LYS A 62 21.69 5.18 11.09
C LYS A 62 20.52 5.29 12.03
N ASP A 63 20.73 5.96 13.15
CA ASP A 63 19.68 6.19 14.13
C ASP A 63 18.49 6.95 13.51
N MET A 64 17.27 6.48 13.78
CA MET A 64 16.03 7.05 13.26
C MET A 64 15.28 7.73 14.41
N ASN A 65 15.32 9.06 14.44
CA ASN A 65 14.61 9.82 15.47
C ASN A 65 13.10 9.65 15.30
N GLN A 66 12.40 9.49 16.42
CA GLN A 66 10.94 9.41 16.45
C GLN A 66 10.26 10.70 15.91
N PRO A 67 9.06 10.61 15.29
CA PRO A 67 8.29 9.39 15.00
C PRO A 67 8.82 8.65 13.75
N ILE A 68 8.77 7.32 13.78
CA ILE A 68 9.13 6.45 12.66
C ILE A 68 7.86 6.09 11.89
N TYR A 69 7.88 6.26 10.58
CA TYR A 69 6.78 5.91 9.69
C TYR A 69 7.14 4.71 8.82
N VAL A 70 6.14 3.87 8.57
CA VAL A 70 6.24 2.73 7.65
C VAL A 70 5.32 2.97 6.47
N TYR A 71 5.85 2.85 5.26
CA TYR A 71 5.10 2.97 4.02
C TYR A 71 5.30 1.72 3.17
N TYR A 72 4.26 1.33 2.43
CA TYR A 72 4.38 0.38 1.35
C TYR A 72 4.46 1.13 0.02
N GLN A 73 5.23 0.60 -0.92
CA GLN A 73 5.35 1.14 -2.26
C GLN A 73 4.91 0.09 -3.28
N LEU A 74 4.05 0.51 -4.22
CA LEU A 74 3.61 -0.31 -5.34
C LEU A 74 4.13 0.30 -6.64
N ASP A 75 4.92 -0.48 -7.38
CA ASP A 75 5.34 -0.12 -8.73
C ASP A 75 4.31 -0.62 -9.76
N ASN A 76 4.21 0.07 -10.89
CA ASN A 76 3.31 -0.29 -12.01
C ASN A 76 1.82 -0.38 -11.63
N PHE A 77 1.39 0.37 -10.61
CA PHE A 77 0.00 0.47 -10.17
C PHE A 77 -0.57 1.86 -10.47
N TYR A 78 -1.45 1.95 -11.48
CA TYR A 78 -1.91 3.22 -12.06
C TYR A 78 -3.14 3.80 -11.34
N GLN A 79 -2.98 4.24 -10.09
CA GLN A 79 -4.07 4.86 -9.32
C GLN A 79 -4.60 6.16 -9.95
N ASN A 80 -3.80 6.83 -10.76
CA ASN A 80 -4.18 8.07 -11.45
C ASN A 80 -5.01 7.83 -12.72
N HIS A 81 -5.25 6.57 -13.13
CA HIS A 81 -6.04 6.29 -14.32
C HIS A 81 -7.47 6.82 -14.13
N ARG A 82 -7.97 7.65 -15.06
CA ARG A 82 -9.27 8.35 -14.93
C ARG A 82 -10.43 7.44 -14.51
N ARG A 83 -10.51 6.23 -15.07
CA ARG A 83 -11.55 5.24 -14.71
C ARG A 83 -11.38 4.72 -13.28
N TYR A 84 -10.14 4.49 -12.84
CA TYR A 84 -9.84 4.03 -11.49
C TYR A 84 -10.25 5.09 -10.46
N VAL A 85 -9.83 6.33 -10.65
CA VAL A 85 -10.18 7.47 -9.76
C VAL A 85 -11.69 7.69 -9.69
N LYS A 86 -12.41 7.55 -10.82
CA LYS A 86 -13.87 7.71 -10.85
C LYS A 86 -14.61 6.56 -10.15
N SER A 87 -14.03 5.36 -10.13
CA SER A 87 -14.71 4.14 -9.68
C SER A 87 -14.75 4.03 -8.15
N ARG A 88 -15.65 4.82 -7.55
CA ARG A 88 -15.98 4.85 -6.11
C ARG A 88 -17.31 5.57 -5.89
N ASN A 89 -17.94 5.38 -4.74
CA ASN A 89 -19.11 6.17 -4.34
C ASN A 89 -18.85 6.90 -3.01
N ASP A 90 -18.75 8.23 -3.06
CA ASP A 90 -18.45 9.04 -1.87
C ASP A 90 -19.62 9.10 -0.88
N GLN A 91 -20.86 8.81 -1.30
CA GLN A 91 -22.01 8.75 -0.39
C GLN A 91 -21.98 7.47 0.46
N GLN A 92 -21.69 6.31 -0.15
CA GLN A 92 -21.46 5.05 0.57
C GLN A 92 -20.35 5.19 1.63
N LEU A 93 -19.25 5.88 1.29
CA LEU A 93 -18.11 6.06 2.19
C LEU A 93 -18.41 7.00 3.38
N ARG A 94 -19.45 7.83 3.29
CA ARG A 94 -19.83 8.80 4.32
C ARG A 94 -20.98 8.33 5.20
N ASP A 95 -21.87 7.50 4.65
CA ASP A 95 -23.11 7.14 5.30
C ASP A 95 -23.51 5.70 4.92
N GLU A 96 -23.63 4.84 5.93
CA GLU A 96 -24.03 3.44 5.77
C GLU A 96 -25.44 3.30 5.16
N SER A 97 -26.34 4.26 5.41
CA SER A 97 -27.69 4.25 4.82
C SER A 97 -27.69 4.42 3.29
N LYS A 98 -26.55 4.83 2.72
CA LYS A 98 -26.32 5.00 1.28
C LYS A 98 -25.70 3.78 0.62
N ALA A 99 -25.72 2.61 1.25
CA ALA A 99 -25.23 1.35 0.70
C ALA A 99 -25.72 1.03 -0.72
N ASN A 100 -26.93 1.46 -1.11
CA ASN A 100 -27.49 1.21 -2.45
C ASN A 100 -26.98 2.16 -3.54
N GLU A 101 -26.28 3.24 -3.19
CA GLU A 101 -25.77 4.24 -4.14
C GLU A 101 -24.52 3.70 -4.86
N THR A 102 -24.65 3.31 -6.13
CA THR A 102 -23.56 2.60 -6.86
C THR A 102 -23.24 3.18 -8.25
N ASP A 103 -23.86 4.29 -8.64
CA ASP A 103 -23.81 4.89 -9.99
C ASP A 103 -22.40 5.18 -10.53
N TYR A 104 -21.44 5.42 -9.66
CA TYR A 104 -20.06 5.77 -10.02
C TYR A 104 -19.07 4.61 -9.84
N CYS A 105 -19.54 3.42 -9.49
CA CYS A 105 -18.68 2.29 -9.12
C CYS A 105 -18.39 1.29 -10.24
N ASP A 106 -18.77 1.55 -11.49
CA ASP A 106 -18.50 0.61 -12.58
C ASP A 106 -16.99 0.31 -12.69
N PRO A 107 -16.61 -0.96 -12.95
CA PRO A 107 -17.48 -2.13 -13.11
C PRO A 107 -17.89 -2.80 -11.78
N GLU A 108 -17.17 -2.57 -10.69
CA GLU A 108 -17.34 -3.26 -9.40
C GLU A 108 -18.46 -2.64 -8.54
N LYS A 109 -19.67 -2.59 -9.09
CA LYS A 109 -20.82 -1.95 -8.44
C LYS A 109 -21.73 -2.90 -7.67
N THR A 110 -21.94 -4.11 -8.19
CA THR A 110 -22.92 -5.09 -7.70
C THR A 110 -22.37 -6.50 -7.80
N THR A 111 -22.79 -7.38 -6.90
CA THR A 111 -22.50 -8.81 -6.96
C THR A 111 -23.25 -9.46 -8.13
N ALA A 112 -22.93 -10.73 -8.42
CA ALA A 112 -23.63 -11.52 -9.43
C ALA A 112 -25.15 -11.64 -9.15
N ASP A 113 -25.55 -11.58 -7.88
CA ASP A 113 -26.95 -11.64 -7.43
C ASP A 113 -27.67 -10.27 -7.50
N GLY A 114 -27.01 -9.24 -8.01
CA GLY A 114 -27.56 -7.88 -8.14
C GLY A 114 -27.57 -7.06 -6.84
N LYS A 115 -26.94 -7.55 -5.77
CA LYS A 115 -26.79 -6.78 -4.52
C LYS A 115 -25.68 -5.74 -4.65
N PRO A 116 -25.82 -4.54 -4.07
CA PRO A 116 -24.74 -3.55 -4.09
C PRO A 116 -23.50 -4.07 -3.35
N ILE A 117 -22.32 -3.78 -3.90
CA ILE A 117 -21.04 -4.00 -3.22
C ILE A 117 -20.81 -2.81 -2.28
N VAL A 118 -20.34 -3.06 -1.06
CA VAL A 118 -20.05 -2.01 -0.08
C VAL A 118 -18.70 -2.26 0.60
N PRO A 119 -17.74 -1.32 0.49
CA PRO A 119 -17.71 -0.19 -0.46
C PRO A 119 -17.53 -0.68 -1.91
N CYS A 120 -18.22 -0.04 -2.88
CA CYS A 120 -18.08 -0.38 -4.29
C CYS A 120 -16.93 0.34 -5.01
N GLY A 121 -16.59 -0.17 -6.21
CA GLY A 121 -15.66 0.47 -7.14
C GLY A 121 -14.25 -0.10 -7.11
N LEU A 122 -13.47 0.21 -8.15
CA LEU A 122 -12.12 -0.33 -8.36
C LEU A 122 -11.15 0.02 -7.24
N ILE A 123 -11.33 1.18 -6.59
CA ILE A 123 -10.45 1.60 -5.48
C ILE A 123 -10.61 0.65 -4.29
N ALA A 124 -11.85 0.34 -3.91
CA ALA A 124 -12.14 -0.60 -2.84
C ALA A 124 -11.79 -2.03 -3.22
N TRP A 125 -12.07 -2.41 -4.46
CA TRP A 125 -11.84 -3.77 -4.97
C TRP A 125 -10.36 -4.16 -5.02
N SER A 126 -9.49 -3.17 -5.28
CA SER A 126 -8.04 -3.37 -5.35
C SER A 126 -7.32 -2.91 -4.09
N LEU A 127 -7.97 -2.98 -2.92
CA LEU A 127 -7.34 -2.60 -1.65
C LEU A 127 -6.13 -3.49 -1.40
N PHE A 128 -5.02 -2.86 -1.03
CA PHE A 128 -3.80 -3.56 -0.63
C PHE A 128 -4.06 -4.41 0.61
N ASN A 129 -3.72 -5.70 0.55
CA ASN A 129 -4.16 -6.70 1.51
C ASN A 129 -3.02 -7.40 2.28
N ASP A 130 -1.76 -7.01 2.09
CA ASP A 130 -0.69 -7.55 2.93
C ASP A 130 -0.79 -6.95 4.34
N THR A 131 -0.47 -7.77 5.33
CA THR A 131 -0.42 -7.38 6.74
C THR A 131 1.01 -7.46 7.23
N TYR A 132 1.45 -6.43 7.97
CA TYR A 132 2.81 -6.34 8.49
C TYR A 132 2.82 -6.40 10.02
N SER A 133 3.83 -7.08 10.56
CA SER A 133 4.18 -7.04 11.97
C SER A 133 5.66 -6.73 12.10
N PHE A 134 6.01 -5.91 13.09
CA PHE A 134 7.38 -5.46 13.31
C PHE A 134 7.88 -5.96 14.66
N ALA A 135 9.12 -6.41 14.71
CA ALA A 135 9.78 -6.80 15.95
C ALA A 135 11.23 -6.31 15.95
N ARG A 136 11.70 -5.88 17.12
CA ARG A 136 13.11 -5.53 17.38
C ARG A 136 13.67 -6.52 18.38
N GLY A 137 14.51 -7.44 17.90
CA GLY A 137 14.98 -8.55 18.74
C GLY A 137 13.81 -9.43 19.18
N SER A 138 13.58 -9.57 20.49
CA SER A 138 12.44 -10.31 21.06
C SER A 138 11.21 -9.45 21.36
N GLU A 139 11.26 -8.13 21.09
CA GLU A 139 10.17 -7.20 21.40
C GLU A 139 9.31 -6.94 20.16
N ASN A 140 7.98 -7.11 20.27
CA ASN A 140 7.04 -6.70 19.23
C ASN A 140 6.88 -5.17 19.24
N ILE A 141 6.99 -4.54 18.07
CA ILE A 141 6.78 -3.11 17.88
C ILE A 141 5.35 -2.93 17.35
N ASN A 142 4.47 -2.38 18.17
CA ASN A 142 3.13 -2.01 17.70
C ASN A 142 3.25 -0.75 16.84
N SER A 143 2.85 -0.82 15.58
CA SER A 143 2.62 0.37 14.76
C SER A 143 1.37 1.07 15.30
N GLN A 144 1.51 2.31 15.77
CA GLN A 144 0.39 3.18 16.12
C GLN A 144 -0.16 3.89 14.88
#